data_AF-A0A8H3I0H7-F1
#
_entry.id   AF-A0A8H3I0H7-F1
#
_cell.length_a   1.000
_cell.length_b   1.000
_cell.length_c   1.000
_cell.angle_alpha   90.00
_cell.angle_beta   90.00
_cell.angle_gamma   90.00
#
_symmetry.space_group_name_H-M   'P 1'
#
loop_
_entity.id
_entity.type
_entity.pdbx_description
1 polymer ?
#
loop_
_entity_poly.entity_id
_entity_poly.type
_entity_poly.pdbx_seq_one_letter_code
_entity_poly.pdbx_strand_id
1 'polypeptide(L)'
;MYGFLGFSYPLEEADCSDYTNSYDAINSDFARMKKDFGATMVRVYAPECRKSSVWENLLKAAVNNNMGVIPQVWWGFEDDQTLWKQTQSSIYSVMKSSKYGAIAPYVFHSAEFGSEPIGDGVDGDNFIGDLASFRSKMKSYGVPVAISEDWDRPGTMSSSDRSSLGPVGQQVKANSDMVHGHAMPFYHGKNVAQSWNYIEGQIKWYKKNVGLPTLISESQWASAPGGYHGDGVGDVGHAQYSTYWHNFDNNCELFKQYQTGWFLHAWAMESTFDMVKDDGSYEIPNWKPRRC
;
A
#
# COMPACT_ATOMS: atom_id res chain seq x y z
N MET A 1 -15.05 -4.99 -8.14
CA MET A 1 -13.88 -5.67 -8.75
C MET A 1 -12.93 -5.92 -7.60
N TYR A 2 -12.54 -7.17 -7.40
CA TYR A 2 -11.81 -7.67 -6.24
C TYR A 2 -10.58 -8.48 -6.73
N GLY A 3 -9.77 -9.03 -5.82
CA GLY A 3 -8.53 -9.68 -6.21
C GLY A 3 -7.45 -8.68 -6.60
N PHE A 4 -6.63 -8.99 -7.61
CA PHE A 4 -5.47 -8.17 -7.94
C PHE A 4 -5.84 -6.76 -8.40
N LEU A 5 -5.25 -5.75 -7.76
CA LEU A 5 -5.40 -4.34 -8.16
C LEU A 5 -4.13 -3.78 -8.79
N GLY A 6 -2.95 -4.19 -8.31
CA GLY A 6 -1.66 -3.75 -8.82
C GLY A 6 -0.55 -3.90 -7.79
N PHE A 7 0.37 -2.95 -7.78
CA PHE A 7 1.62 -3.02 -7.01
C PHE A 7 1.74 -1.87 -6.01
N SER A 8 2.48 -2.10 -4.93
CA SER A 8 3.13 -1.02 -4.22
C SER A 8 4.20 -0.41 -5.12
N TYR A 9 4.18 0.91 -5.33
CA TYR A 9 5.06 1.63 -6.24
C TYR A 9 5.97 2.59 -5.45
N PRO A 10 7.31 2.50 -5.62
CA PRO A 10 8.26 3.32 -4.87
C PRO A 10 8.23 4.78 -5.31
N LEU A 11 8.43 5.67 -4.35
CA LEU A 11 8.87 7.05 -4.58
C LEU A 11 9.99 7.44 -3.58
N GLU A 12 10.92 6.52 -3.35
CA GLU A 12 11.99 6.62 -2.33
C GLU A 12 13.09 7.63 -2.66
N GLU A 13 13.18 8.11 -3.90
CA GLU A 13 14.18 9.12 -4.26
C GLU A 13 13.75 10.52 -3.79
N ALA A 14 14.56 11.10 -2.91
CA ALA A 14 14.33 12.41 -2.31
C ALA A 14 14.55 13.56 -3.30
N ASP A 15 15.46 13.40 -4.27
CA ASP A 15 15.65 14.36 -5.35
C ASP A 15 14.44 14.34 -6.29
N CYS A 16 13.57 15.34 -6.11
CA CYS A 16 12.41 15.55 -6.96
C CYS A 16 12.72 15.77 -8.46
N SER A 17 13.98 16.00 -8.84
CA SER A 17 14.42 16.11 -10.23
C SER A 17 14.96 14.81 -10.83
N ASP A 18 15.12 13.77 -9.99
CA ASP A 18 15.56 12.46 -10.45
C ASP A 18 14.59 11.86 -11.48
N TYR A 19 15.14 11.07 -12.40
CA TYR A 19 14.36 10.46 -13.47
C TYR A 19 13.26 9.54 -12.95
N THR A 20 13.47 8.83 -11.85
CA THR A 20 12.48 7.92 -11.24
C THR A 20 11.21 8.67 -10.76
N ASN A 21 11.34 9.95 -10.40
CA ASN A 21 10.24 10.84 -10.03
C ASN A 21 9.56 11.52 -11.23
N SER A 22 10.09 11.32 -12.44
CA SER A 22 9.59 11.96 -13.67
C SER A 22 8.32 11.31 -14.21
N TYR A 23 7.54 12.06 -15.00
CA TYR A 23 6.38 11.51 -15.69
C TYR A 23 6.76 10.33 -16.61
N ASP A 24 7.88 10.39 -17.31
CA ASP A 24 8.24 9.37 -18.30
C ASP A 24 8.58 8.03 -17.65
N ALA A 25 9.33 8.04 -16.55
CA ALA A 25 9.64 6.82 -15.78
C ALA A 25 8.36 6.20 -15.20
N ILE A 26 7.58 7.00 -14.46
CA ILE A 26 6.33 6.55 -13.83
C ILE A 26 5.34 6.03 -14.89
N ASN A 27 5.20 6.74 -16.01
CA ASN A 27 4.29 6.36 -17.08
C ASN A 27 4.72 5.07 -17.78
N SER A 28 6.03 4.87 -17.98
CA SER A 28 6.59 3.63 -18.52
C SER A 28 6.27 2.45 -17.60
N ASP A 29 6.47 2.60 -16.30
CA ASP A 29 6.19 1.54 -15.33
C ASP A 29 4.70 1.23 -15.22
N PHE A 30 3.84 2.25 -15.18
CA PHE A 30 2.39 2.03 -15.18
C PHE A 30 1.92 1.31 -16.44
N ALA A 31 2.47 1.67 -17.60
CA ALA A 31 2.19 0.98 -18.85
C ALA A 31 2.61 -0.49 -18.80
N ARG A 32 3.79 -0.79 -18.22
CA ARG A 32 4.27 -2.17 -18.01
C ARG A 32 3.38 -2.92 -17.04
N MET A 33 3.09 -2.40 -15.86
CA MET A 33 2.20 -3.04 -14.88
C MET A 33 0.83 -3.38 -15.49
N LYS A 34 0.25 -2.45 -16.26
CA LYS A 34 -1.03 -2.66 -16.91
C LYS A 34 -0.96 -3.71 -18.01
N LYS A 35 0.02 -3.60 -18.92
CA LYS A 35 0.18 -4.52 -20.05
C LYS A 35 0.55 -5.93 -19.59
N ASP A 36 1.46 -6.02 -18.64
CA ASP A 36 2.13 -7.26 -18.27
C ASP A 36 1.45 -7.97 -17.10
N PHE A 37 0.68 -7.27 -16.26
CA PHE A 37 -0.03 -7.89 -15.13
C PHE A 37 -1.52 -7.55 -15.07
N GLY A 38 -2.01 -6.65 -15.92
CA GLY A 38 -3.40 -6.20 -15.86
C GLY A 38 -3.67 -5.32 -14.63
N ALA A 39 -2.68 -4.60 -14.12
CA ALA A 39 -2.88 -3.67 -13.00
C ALA A 39 -3.91 -2.57 -13.37
N THR A 40 -4.70 -2.17 -12.37
CA THR A 40 -5.65 -1.05 -12.45
C THR A 40 -5.31 0.09 -11.52
N MET A 41 -4.42 -0.15 -10.57
CA MET A 41 -4.12 0.81 -9.51
C MET A 41 -2.68 0.63 -9.05
N VAL A 42 -2.10 1.68 -8.48
CA VAL A 42 -0.89 1.58 -7.68
C VAL A 42 -1.13 2.14 -6.29
N ARG A 43 -0.41 1.62 -5.31
CA ARG A 43 -0.32 2.18 -3.97
C ARG A 43 1.08 2.74 -3.78
N VAL A 44 1.20 4.04 -3.56
CA VAL A 44 2.51 4.67 -3.37
C VAL A 44 3.05 4.26 -2.00
N TYR A 45 4.34 3.97 -1.91
CA TYR A 45 5.03 3.83 -0.62
C TYR A 45 6.32 4.64 -0.61
N ALA A 46 6.77 4.97 0.60
CA ALA A 46 7.96 5.75 0.93
C ALA A 46 8.23 6.99 0.04
N PRO A 47 7.26 7.92 -0.17
CA PRO A 47 7.48 9.13 -0.95
C PRO A 47 8.43 10.11 -0.24
N GLU A 48 9.68 10.18 -0.69
CA GLU A 48 10.72 11.08 -0.16
C GLU A 48 10.75 12.44 -0.88
N CYS A 49 10.43 12.50 -2.18
CA CYS A 49 10.18 13.78 -2.83
C CYS A 49 8.86 14.40 -2.33
N ARG A 50 8.96 15.55 -1.65
CA ARG A 50 7.81 16.22 -0.99
C ARG A 50 7.25 17.41 -1.77
N LYS A 51 7.53 17.50 -3.08
CA LYS A 51 6.98 18.56 -3.97
C LYS A 51 5.72 18.10 -4.69
N SER A 52 4.83 19.03 -5.05
CA SER A 52 3.59 18.68 -5.77
C SER A 52 3.84 18.00 -7.11
N SER A 53 4.97 18.29 -7.75
CA SER A 53 5.33 17.76 -9.08
C SER A 53 5.32 16.23 -9.16
N VAL A 54 5.70 15.52 -8.09
CA VAL A 54 5.70 14.03 -8.11
C VAL A 54 4.27 13.49 -8.17
N TRP A 55 3.35 14.07 -7.40
CA TRP A 55 1.93 13.73 -7.41
C TRP A 55 1.25 14.11 -8.73
N GLU A 56 1.66 15.23 -9.34
CA GLU A 56 1.21 15.64 -10.67
C GLU A 56 1.67 14.64 -11.74
N ASN A 57 2.92 14.15 -11.66
CA ASN A 57 3.46 13.14 -12.57
C ASN A 57 2.72 11.80 -12.42
N LEU A 58 2.50 11.34 -11.18
CA LEU A 58 1.67 10.17 -10.87
C LEU A 58 0.27 10.30 -11.46
N LEU A 59 -0.42 11.42 -11.21
CA LEU A 59 -1.77 11.66 -11.72
C LEU A 59 -1.81 11.61 -13.25
N LYS A 60 -0.86 12.26 -13.92
CA LYS A 60 -0.77 12.23 -15.39
C LYS A 60 -0.52 10.82 -15.91
N ALA A 61 0.41 10.08 -15.32
CA ALA A 61 0.74 8.72 -15.72
C ALA A 61 -0.46 7.77 -15.52
N ALA A 62 -1.17 7.93 -14.41
CA ALA A 62 -2.39 7.21 -14.09
C ALA A 62 -3.50 7.47 -15.11
N VAL A 63 -3.75 8.75 -15.45
CA VAL A 63 -4.71 9.12 -16.50
C VAL A 63 -4.33 8.49 -17.84
N ASN A 64 -3.06 8.61 -18.25
CA ASN A 64 -2.59 8.10 -19.53
C ASN A 64 -2.74 6.57 -19.65
N ASN A 65 -2.60 5.86 -18.53
CA ASN A 65 -2.74 4.41 -18.47
C ASN A 65 -4.13 3.94 -18.00
N ASN A 66 -5.09 4.84 -17.75
CA ASN A 66 -6.39 4.50 -17.17
C ASN A 66 -6.24 3.64 -15.89
N MET A 67 -5.49 4.15 -14.92
CA MET A 67 -5.22 3.55 -13.62
C MET A 67 -5.60 4.51 -12.49
N GLY A 68 -5.88 3.96 -11.31
CA GLY A 68 -6.01 4.72 -10.07
C GLY A 68 -4.69 4.81 -9.30
N VAL A 69 -4.62 5.75 -8.35
CA VAL A 69 -3.47 5.91 -7.44
C VAL A 69 -3.99 6.01 -6.02
N ILE A 70 -3.26 5.40 -5.08
CA ILE A 70 -3.39 5.66 -3.65
C ILE A 70 -2.15 6.44 -3.22
N PRO A 71 -2.22 7.79 -3.13
CA PRO A 71 -1.14 8.59 -2.56
C PRO A 71 -1.00 8.32 -1.06
N GLN A 72 0.23 8.45 -0.56
CA GLN A 72 0.57 8.23 0.85
C GLN A 72 1.23 9.48 1.43
N VAL A 73 0.79 9.88 2.63
CA VAL A 73 1.55 10.79 3.50
C VAL A 73 2.62 9.98 4.23
N TRP A 74 3.84 10.49 4.29
CA TRP A 74 4.99 9.77 4.83
C TRP A 74 5.92 10.66 5.64
N TRP A 75 6.41 10.14 6.76
CA TRP A 75 7.34 10.81 7.67
C TRP A 75 8.77 10.80 7.12
N GLY A 76 9.10 9.83 6.28
CA GLY A 76 10.44 9.70 5.72
C GLY A 76 11.35 8.82 6.55
N PHE A 77 12.52 8.55 6.00
CA PHE A 77 13.59 7.82 6.69
C PHE A 77 14.46 8.71 7.61
N GLU A 78 14.21 10.01 7.62
CA GLU A 78 14.95 10.97 8.44
C GLU A 78 14.38 11.08 9.87
N ASP A 79 15.21 11.55 10.80
CA ASP A 79 14.79 11.78 12.19
C ASP A 79 13.71 12.89 12.32
N ASP A 80 13.56 13.76 11.31
CA ASP A 80 12.56 14.84 11.32
C ASP A 80 11.13 14.32 11.15
N GLN A 81 10.47 14.09 12.28
CA GLN A 81 9.08 13.64 12.36
C GLN A 81 8.05 14.70 11.93
N THR A 82 8.45 15.82 11.34
CA THR A 82 7.56 16.85 10.79
C THR A 82 7.43 16.81 9.26
N LEU A 83 8.27 16.02 8.59
CA LEU A 83 8.34 15.91 7.13
C LEU A 83 7.02 15.47 6.49
N TRP A 84 6.20 14.70 7.20
CA TRP A 84 4.85 14.32 6.77
C TRP A 84 3.96 15.51 6.42
N LYS A 85 4.15 16.66 7.07
CA LYS A 85 3.38 17.89 6.81
C LYS A 85 3.65 18.42 5.41
N GLN A 86 4.88 18.23 4.91
CA GLN A 86 5.26 18.61 3.55
C GLN A 86 4.65 17.63 2.54
N THR A 87 4.68 16.33 2.82
CA THR A 87 4.01 15.30 2.02
C THR A 87 2.50 15.56 1.93
N GLN A 88 1.85 15.82 3.06
CA GLN A 88 0.43 16.16 3.12
C GLN A 88 0.13 17.44 2.32
N SER A 89 0.93 18.50 2.53
CA SER A 89 0.71 19.79 1.86
C SER A 89 0.88 19.70 0.34
N SER A 90 1.80 18.87 -0.15
CA SER A 90 2.01 18.67 -1.58
C SER A 90 0.86 17.90 -2.23
N ILE A 91 0.29 16.89 -1.56
CA ILE A 91 -0.94 16.21 -2.00
C ILE A 91 -2.10 17.22 -2.07
N TYR A 92 -2.31 18.01 -1.02
CA TYR A 92 -3.35 19.04 -1.01
C TYR A 92 -3.16 20.09 -2.11
N SER A 93 -1.91 20.39 -2.49
CA SER A 93 -1.62 21.34 -3.56
C SER A 93 -2.12 20.82 -4.91
N VAL A 94 -2.01 19.52 -5.18
CA VAL A 94 -2.62 18.90 -6.37
C VAL A 94 -4.14 18.97 -6.32
N MET A 95 -4.75 18.68 -5.16
CA MET A 95 -6.22 18.75 -5.00
C MET A 95 -6.78 20.17 -5.20
N LYS A 96 -5.99 21.20 -4.88
CA LYS A 96 -6.36 22.62 -5.04
C LYS A 96 -5.96 23.23 -6.39
N SER A 97 -5.15 22.51 -7.17
CA SER A 97 -4.64 23.01 -8.44
C SER A 97 -5.77 23.32 -9.41
N SER A 98 -5.73 24.47 -10.08
CA SER A 98 -6.69 24.81 -11.13
C SER A 98 -6.61 23.87 -12.33
N LYS A 99 -5.44 23.22 -12.53
CA LYS A 99 -5.20 22.29 -13.64
C LYS A 99 -5.61 20.86 -13.32
N TYR A 100 -5.34 20.40 -12.09
CA TYR A 100 -5.51 18.98 -11.74
C TYR A 100 -6.62 18.71 -10.72
N GLY A 101 -7.03 19.71 -9.94
CA GLY A 101 -7.98 19.52 -8.83
C GLY A 101 -9.35 18.97 -9.25
N ALA A 102 -9.78 19.25 -10.48
CA ALA A 102 -11.02 18.69 -11.03
C ALA A 102 -10.90 17.22 -11.48
N ILE A 103 -9.67 16.74 -11.71
CA ILE A 103 -9.38 15.38 -12.20
C ILE A 103 -8.93 14.49 -11.04
N ALA A 104 -8.18 15.04 -10.09
CA ALA A 104 -7.55 14.28 -9.02
C ALA A 104 -8.52 13.40 -8.22
N PRO A 105 -9.74 13.85 -7.84
CA PRO A 105 -10.72 13.00 -7.15
C PRO A 105 -11.18 11.76 -7.93
N TYR A 106 -11.02 11.74 -9.26
CA TYR A 106 -11.39 10.61 -10.12
C TYR A 106 -10.21 9.65 -10.37
N VAL A 107 -9.00 10.06 -10.02
CA VAL A 107 -7.76 9.29 -10.20
C VAL A 107 -7.25 8.78 -8.85
N PHE A 108 -7.31 9.60 -7.82
CA PHE A 108 -6.98 9.22 -6.44
C PHE A 108 -8.14 8.43 -5.86
N HIS A 109 -7.96 7.11 -5.78
CA HIS A 109 -9.00 6.20 -5.32
C HIS A 109 -9.30 6.39 -3.82
N SER A 110 -8.24 6.51 -3.04
CA SER A 110 -8.21 6.79 -1.60
C SER A 110 -6.83 7.36 -1.27
N ALA A 111 -6.64 7.91 -0.06
CA ALA A 111 -5.34 8.38 0.39
C ALA A 111 -4.95 7.79 1.74
N GLU A 112 -3.67 7.48 1.91
CA GLU A 112 -3.10 6.92 3.12
C GLU A 112 -2.46 8.01 3.96
N PHE A 113 -2.80 8.07 5.25
CA PHE A 113 -2.10 8.90 6.23
C PHE A 113 -1.05 8.05 6.96
N GLY A 114 -0.01 7.66 6.24
CA GLY A 114 1.06 6.79 6.74
C GLY A 114 0.94 5.34 6.29
N SER A 115 2.11 4.68 6.28
CA SER A 115 2.30 3.23 6.27
C SER A 115 2.87 2.84 7.62
N GLU A 116 2.26 1.88 8.30
CA GLU A 116 2.59 1.46 9.66
C GLU A 116 2.76 2.57 10.72
N PRO A 117 1.99 3.68 10.68
CA PRO A 117 2.27 4.80 11.57
C PRO A 117 2.12 4.46 13.07
N ILE A 118 1.24 3.51 13.41
CA ILE A 118 1.08 3.05 14.79
C ILE A 118 2.19 2.07 15.15
N GLY A 119 2.56 1.18 14.23
CA GLY A 119 3.68 0.25 14.38
C GLY A 119 5.01 0.95 14.61
N ASP A 120 5.28 1.99 13.82
CA ASP A 120 6.51 2.78 13.84
C ASP A 120 6.53 3.83 14.96
N GLY A 121 5.39 4.03 15.63
CA GLY A 121 5.28 4.99 16.72
C GLY A 121 5.42 6.46 16.28
N VAL A 122 5.05 6.78 15.03
CA VAL A 122 5.16 8.13 14.50
C VAL A 122 4.08 9.05 15.10
N ASP A 123 4.44 10.31 15.33
CA ASP A 123 3.54 11.40 15.79
C ASP A 123 2.82 11.20 17.15
N GLY A 124 3.01 10.04 17.80
CA GLY A 124 2.56 9.74 19.16
C GLY A 124 1.07 10.04 19.38
N ASP A 125 0.77 10.76 20.47
CA ASP A 125 -0.62 11.08 20.87
C ASP A 125 -1.34 12.03 19.90
N ASN A 126 -0.63 12.74 19.02
CA ASN A 126 -1.22 13.67 18.06
C ASN A 126 -1.80 12.96 16.83
N PHE A 127 -1.31 11.75 16.53
CA PHE A 127 -1.59 11.06 15.29
C PHE A 127 -3.08 10.96 14.96
N ILE A 128 -3.93 10.63 15.95
CA ILE A 128 -5.37 10.48 15.75
C ILE A 128 -6.03 11.80 15.36
N GLY A 129 -5.59 12.92 15.95
CA GLY A 129 -6.10 14.25 15.62
C GLY A 129 -5.70 14.69 14.21
N ASP A 130 -4.48 14.38 13.81
CA ASP A 130 -3.97 14.70 12.48
C ASP A 130 -4.57 13.80 11.39
N LEU A 131 -4.80 12.52 11.67
CA LEU A 131 -5.59 11.62 10.82
C LEU A 131 -7.02 12.14 10.62
N ALA A 132 -7.69 12.55 11.70
CA ALA A 132 -9.05 13.11 11.62
C ALA A 132 -9.10 14.38 10.75
N SER A 133 -8.09 15.25 10.90
CA SER A 133 -7.95 16.48 10.12
C SER A 133 -7.67 16.18 8.65
N PHE A 134 -6.77 15.23 8.36
CA PHE A 134 -6.46 14.78 7.02
C PHE A 134 -7.69 14.19 6.33
N ARG A 135 -8.41 13.29 7.02
CA ARG A 135 -9.65 12.71 6.54
C ARG A 135 -10.70 13.77 6.22
N SER A 136 -10.96 14.69 7.14
CA SER A 136 -11.91 15.79 6.92
C SER A 136 -11.57 16.58 5.66
N LYS A 137 -10.28 16.88 5.46
CA LYS A 137 -9.82 17.65 4.32
C LYS A 137 -9.94 16.88 3.01
N MET A 138 -9.47 15.63 2.94
CA MET A 138 -9.57 14.80 1.74
C MET A 138 -11.01 14.47 1.37
N LYS A 139 -11.87 14.26 2.37
CA LYS A 139 -13.31 14.06 2.16
C LYS A 139 -14.00 15.28 1.56
N SER A 140 -13.52 16.51 1.84
CA SER A 140 -14.01 17.72 1.16
C SER A 140 -13.72 17.74 -0.34
N TYR A 141 -12.77 16.91 -0.81
CA TYR A 141 -12.48 16.66 -2.22
C TYR A 141 -13.13 15.38 -2.75
N GLY A 142 -13.90 14.65 -1.94
CA GLY A 142 -14.52 13.37 -2.33
C GLY A 142 -13.59 12.16 -2.28
N VAL A 143 -12.39 12.27 -1.69
CA VAL A 143 -11.42 11.16 -1.61
C VAL A 143 -11.48 10.50 -0.23
N PRO A 144 -11.76 9.18 -0.14
CA PRO A 144 -11.70 8.42 1.11
C PRO A 144 -10.30 8.37 1.72
N VAL A 145 -10.22 8.25 3.05
CA VAL A 145 -8.93 8.15 3.77
C VAL A 145 -8.83 6.87 4.58
N ALA A 146 -7.62 6.33 4.68
CA ALA A 146 -7.24 5.28 5.62
C ALA A 146 -5.81 5.51 6.12
N ILE A 147 -5.35 4.64 7.01
CA ILE A 147 -3.93 4.36 7.23
C ILE A 147 -3.63 2.99 6.65
N SER A 148 -2.43 2.78 6.12
CA SER A 148 -1.96 1.44 5.76
C SER A 148 -1.25 0.84 6.96
N GLU A 149 -1.76 -0.22 7.56
CA GLU A 149 -1.26 -0.69 8.87
C GLU A 149 -1.52 -2.19 9.09
N ASP A 150 -0.74 -2.80 9.97
CA ASP A 150 -1.03 -4.10 10.57
C ASP A 150 -2.08 -3.93 11.69
N TRP A 151 -3.33 -4.20 11.33
CA TRP A 151 -4.46 -4.05 12.25
C TRP A 151 -4.51 -5.13 13.36
N ASP A 152 -3.68 -6.17 13.28
CA ASP A 152 -3.72 -7.29 14.22
C ASP A 152 -2.78 -7.14 15.43
N ARG A 153 -2.09 -6.00 15.54
CA ARG A 153 -1.14 -5.69 16.63
C ARG A 153 -1.82 -5.76 18.01
N PRO A 154 -1.47 -6.73 18.88
CA PRO A 154 -2.15 -6.96 20.15
C PRO A 154 -1.94 -5.84 21.16
N GLY A 155 -3.04 -5.45 21.82
CA GLY A 155 -3.02 -4.45 22.88
C GLY A 155 -3.08 -3.00 22.37
N THR A 156 -2.93 -2.77 21.07
CA THR A 156 -2.97 -1.45 20.43
C THR A 156 -4.05 -1.39 19.35
N MET A 157 -3.79 -1.96 18.17
CA MET A 157 -4.73 -2.03 17.05
C MET A 157 -5.81 -3.08 17.28
N SER A 158 -5.44 -4.25 17.81
CA SER A 158 -6.36 -5.30 18.26
C SER A 158 -6.39 -5.40 19.79
N SER A 159 -7.41 -6.07 20.35
CA SER A 159 -7.37 -6.51 21.75
C SER A 159 -6.20 -7.47 21.99
N SER A 160 -5.79 -7.64 23.24
CA SER A 160 -4.62 -8.46 23.59
C SER A 160 -4.76 -9.93 23.15
N ASP A 161 -5.99 -10.45 23.13
CA ASP A 161 -6.34 -11.79 22.63
C ASP A 161 -6.66 -11.81 21.12
N ARG A 162 -6.52 -10.67 20.43
CA ARG A 162 -6.84 -10.46 19.01
C ARG A 162 -8.29 -10.79 18.65
N SER A 163 -9.23 -10.82 19.60
CA SER A 163 -10.64 -11.15 19.31
C SER A 163 -11.46 -9.96 18.79
N SER A 164 -11.01 -8.73 19.03
CA SER A 164 -11.69 -7.47 18.70
C SER A 164 -10.70 -6.32 18.47
N LEU A 165 -11.19 -5.10 18.21
CA LEU A 165 -10.34 -3.91 18.11
C LEU A 165 -9.82 -3.45 19.46
N GLY A 166 -8.54 -3.11 19.50
CA GLY A 166 -7.89 -2.46 20.64
C GLY A 166 -8.23 -0.97 20.73
N PRO A 167 -7.79 -0.27 21.79
CA PRO A 167 -8.13 1.13 22.03
C PRO A 167 -7.69 2.09 20.90
N VAL A 168 -6.52 1.85 20.30
CA VAL A 168 -6.03 2.67 19.18
C VAL A 168 -6.75 2.27 17.89
N GLY A 169 -6.93 0.97 17.65
CA GLY A 169 -7.66 0.49 16.46
C GLY A 169 -9.10 1.00 16.38
N GLN A 170 -9.79 1.19 17.51
CA GLN A 170 -11.11 1.82 17.56
C GLN A 170 -11.08 3.29 17.09
N GLN A 171 -10.06 4.04 17.50
CA GLN A 171 -9.89 5.45 17.12
C GLN A 171 -9.48 5.60 15.66
N VAL A 172 -8.58 4.73 15.17
CA VAL A 172 -8.20 4.67 13.75
C VAL A 172 -9.42 4.35 12.89
N LYS A 173 -10.21 3.32 13.26
CA LYS A 173 -11.46 2.98 12.56
C LYS A 173 -12.43 4.16 12.50
N ALA A 174 -12.61 4.89 13.60
CA ALA A 174 -13.51 6.05 13.63
C ALA A 174 -13.06 7.17 12.68
N ASN A 175 -11.77 7.23 12.36
CA ASN A 175 -11.15 8.23 11.50
C ASN A 175 -10.67 7.67 10.16
N SER A 176 -11.19 6.51 9.73
CA SER A 176 -10.92 5.90 8.43
C SER A 176 -12.22 5.62 7.69
N ASP A 177 -12.19 5.71 6.37
CA ASP A 177 -13.29 5.36 5.46
C ASP A 177 -13.14 3.95 4.88
N MET A 178 -11.94 3.36 4.99
CA MET A 178 -11.63 2.01 4.53
C MET A 178 -10.47 1.40 5.34
N VAL A 179 -10.27 0.09 5.18
CA VAL A 179 -9.11 -0.66 5.68
C VAL A 179 -8.12 -0.79 4.55
N HIS A 180 -6.94 -0.21 4.75
CA HIS A 180 -5.73 -0.58 4.03
C HIS A 180 -4.92 -1.43 5.01
N GLY A 181 -4.97 -2.75 4.81
CA GLY A 181 -4.43 -3.72 5.77
C GLY A 181 -3.12 -4.31 5.31
N HIS A 182 -2.18 -4.42 6.23
CA HIS A 182 -0.94 -5.17 6.07
C HIS A 182 -1.19 -6.60 6.55
N ALA A 183 -1.30 -7.53 5.61
CA ALA A 183 -1.42 -8.95 5.93
C ALA A 183 -0.06 -9.60 5.65
N MET A 184 0.86 -9.57 6.61
CA MET A 184 2.28 -9.84 6.39
C MET A 184 2.77 -11.13 7.07
N PRO A 185 2.43 -12.33 6.55
CA PRO A 185 2.83 -13.59 7.17
C PRO A 185 4.35 -13.75 7.32
N PHE A 186 5.12 -13.14 6.43
CA PHE A 186 6.59 -13.14 6.47
C PHE A 186 7.14 -12.59 7.80
N TYR A 187 6.66 -11.42 8.24
CA TYR A 187 7.05 -10.81 9.52
C TYR A 187 6.38 -11.43 10.74
N HIS A 188 5.30 -12.20 10.52
CA HIS A 188 4.57 -12.91 11.58
C HIS A 188 5.03 -14.35 11.81
N GLY A 189 6.26 -14.66 11.38
CA GLY A 189 6.92 -15.93 11.64
C GLY A 189 6.22 -17.12 10.96
N LYS A 190 5.62 -16.91 9.79
CA LYS A 190 4.98 -17.97 9.00
C LYS A 190 5.91 -18.44 7.90
N ASN A 191 5.80 -19.71 7.55
CA ASN A 191 6.36 -20.26 6.31
C ASN A 191 5.33 -20.19 5.16
N VAL A 192 5.74 -20.48 3.92
CA VAL A 192 4.89 -20.31 2.74
C VAL A 192 3.63 -21.18 2.82
N ALA A 193 3.73 -22.38 3.40
CA ALA A 193 2.61 -23.30 3.58
C ALA A 193 1.58 -22.80 4.62
N GLN A 194 2.01 -22.00 5.60
CA GLN A 194 1.15 -21.40 6.62
C GLN A 194 0.59 -20.05 6.19
N SER A 195 1.24 -19.40 5.24
CA SER A 195 0.99 -18.01 4.85
C SER A 195 -0.47 -17.75 4.46
N TRP A 196 -1.08 -18.63 3.64
CA TRP A 196 -2.44 -18.42 3.16
C TRP A 196 -3.47 -18.42 4.31
N ASN A 197 -3.36 -19.37 5.24
CA ASN A 197 -4.26 -19.43 6.40
C ASN A 197 -4.18 -18.14 7.23
N TYR A 198 -3.00 -17.54 7.32
CA TYR A 198 -2.82 -16.24 7.97
C TYR A 198 -3.51 -15.12 7.19
N ILE A 199 -3.30 -15.01 5.87
CA ILE A 199 -3.96 -14.00 5.01
C ILE A 199 -5.49 -14.11 5.08
N GLU A 200 -6.03 -15.32 4.93
CA GLU A 200 -7.46 -15.59 5.04
C GLU A 200 -8.00 -15.19 6.43
N GLY A 201 -7.24 -15.51 7.49
CA GLY A 201 -7.54 -15.10 8.85
C GLY A 201 -7.63 -13.57 8.99
N GLN A 202 -6.66 -12.83 8.45
CA GLN A 202 -6.63 -11.37 8.44
C GLN A 202 -7.85 -10.77 7.74
N ILE A 203 -8.14 -11.23 6.52
CA ILE A 203 -9.29 -10.72 5.74
C ILE A 203 -10.60 -10.92 6.52
N LYS A 204 -10.82 -12.12 7.05
CA LYS A 204 -12.01 -12.43 7.87
C LYS A 204 -12.08 -11.55 9.11
N TRP A 205 -10.94 -11.34 9.76
CA TRP A 205 -10.84 -10.51 10.95
C TRP A 205 -11.15 -9.04 10.64
N TYR A 206 -10.60 -8.46 9.56
CA TYR A 206 -10.90 -7.09 9.13
C TYR A 206 -12.40 -6.91 8.89
N LYS A 207 -13.03 -7.87 8.22
CA LYS A 207 -14.47 -7.82 7.91
C LYS A 207 -15.34 -7.93 9.15
N LYS A 208 -14.96 -8.79 10.09
CA LYS A 208 -15.70 -8.97 11.35
C LYS A 208 -15.55 -7.78 12.30
N ASN A 209 -14.33 -7.28 12.49
CA ASN A 209 -14.01 -6.36 13.59
C ASN A 209 -13.90 -4.90 13.13
N VAL A 210 -13.43 -4.65 11.91
CA VAL A 210 -13.34 -3.31 11.34
C VAL A 210 -14.60 -2.98 10.54
N GLY A 211 -15.01 -3.84 9.62
CA GLY A 211 -16.27 -3.73 8.88
C GLY A 211 -16.33 -2.55 7.89
N LEU A 212 -15.19 -2.05 7.44
CA LEU A 212 -15.08 -1.06 6.37
C LEU A 212 -14.71 -1.75 5.03
N PRO A 213 -14.86 -1.07 3.86
CA PRO A 213 -14.25 -1.53 2.61
C PRO A 213 -12.77 -1.87 2.81
N THR A 214 -12.26 -2.92 2.18
CA THR A 214 -10.94 -3.47 2.53
C THR A 214 -10.09 -3.69 1.31
N LEU A 215 -8.86 -3.19 1.37
CA LEU A 215 -7.75 -3.52 0.50
C LEU A 215 -6.65 -4.14 1.35
N ILE A 216 -6.00 -5.19 0.85
CA ILE A 216 -4.69 -5.60 1.35
C ILE A 216 -3.68 -4.70 0.63
N SER A 217 -3.29 -3.62 1.30
CA SER A 217 -2.40 -2.59 0.74
C SER A 217 -0.94 -3.03 0.75
N GLU A 218 -0.60 -3.99 1.62
CA GLU A 218 0.74 -4.55 1.73
C GLU A 218 0.73 -6.02 2.15
N SER A 219 1.56 -6.80 1.48
CA SER A 219 1.82 -8.22 1.71
C SER A 219 3.07 -8.59 0.91
N GLN A 220 3.94 -9.43 1.45
CA GLN A 220 5.27 -9.64 0.85
C GLN A 220 5.84 -11.00 1.20
N TRP A 221 6.76 -11.45 0.34
CA TRP A 221 7.56 -12.65 0.51
C TRP A 221 8.89 -12.46 -0.19
N ALA A 222 9.98 -13.04 0.33
CA ALA A 222 11.31 -12.90 -0.26
C ALA A 222 11.61 -13.95 -1.33
N SER A 223 12.15 -13.51 -2.46
CA SER A 223 12.64 -14.34 -3.57
C SER A 223 14.03 -14.92 -3.32
N ALA A 224 14.78 -14.37 -2.36
CA ALA A 224 16.11 -14.85 -1.96
C ALA A 224 16.39 -14.51 -0.48
N PRO A 225 17.33 -15.22 0.17
CA PRO A 225 17.85 -14.81 1.47
C PRO A 225 18.57 -13.46 1.42
N GLY A 226 18.59 -12.78 2.56
CA GLY A 226 19.24 -11.48 2.76
C GLY A 226 18.33 -10.29 2.45
N GLY A 227 18.97 -9.16 2.16
CA GLY A 227 18.29 -7.86 2.03
C GLY A 227 18.06 -7.17 3.38
N TYR A 228 17.38 -6.03 3.34
CA TYR A 228 17.10 -5.21 4.52
C TYR A 228 16.00 -5.79 5.43
N HIS A 229 15.23 -6.74 4.91
CA HIS A 229 14.05 -7.33 5.57
C HIS A 229 14.34 -8.65 6.30
N GLY A 230 15.58 -9.14 6.22
CA GLY A 230 15.99 -10.44 6.76
C GLY A 230 15.32 -11.63 6.06
N ASP A 231 15.37 -12.80 6.70
CA ASP A 231 14.93 -14.07 6.09
C ASP A 231 13.58 -14.57 6.61
N GLY A 232 12.89 -13.80 7.46
CA GLY A 232 11.70 -14.25 8.17
C GLY A 232 12.00 -15.51 9.00
N VAL A 233 11.38 -16.65 8.64
CA VAL A 233 11.66 -17.97 9.24
C VAL A 233 12.64 -18.83 8.43
N GLY A 234 13.29 -18.26 7.41
CA GLY A 234 14.21 -18.94 6.50
C GLY A 234 13.54 -19.68 5.33
N ASP A 235 12.21 -19.54 5.15
CA ASP A 235 11.47 -20.15 4.02
C ASP A 235 11.33 -19.16 2.85
N VAL A 236 12.46 -18.86 2.24
CA VAL A 236 12.63 -17.87 1.17
C VAL A 236 13.17 -18.53 -0.10
N GLY A 237 12.94 -17.91 -1.25
CA GLY A 237 13.40 -18.43 -2.54
C GLY A 237 12.41 -18.20 -3.66
N HIS A 238 12.88 -18.22 -4.91
CA HIS A 238 12.05 -18.01 -6.10
C HIS A 238 10.81 -18.94 -6.15
N ALA A 239 10.98 -20.20 -5.72
CA ALA A 239 9.87 -21.17 -5.67
C ALA A 239 8.83 -20.80 -4.59
N GLN A 240 9.28 -20.37 -3.41
CA GLN A 240 8.44 -19.90 -2.32
C GLN A 240 7.72 -18.61 -2.70
N TYR A 241 8.44 -17.63 -3.26
CA TYR A 241 7.89 -16.38 -3.75
C TYR A 241 6.77 -16.63 -4.77
N SER A 242 7.04 -17.48 -5.77
CA SER A 242 6.05 -17.88 -6.76
C SER A 242 4.85 -18.57 -6.12
N THR A 243 5.07 -19.53 -5.22
CA THR A 243 3.98 -20.25 -4.52
C THR A 243 3.11 -19.29 -3.71
N TYR A 244 3.74 -18.36 -2.98
CA TYR A 244 3.07 -17.36 -2.17
C TYR A 244 2.10 -16.51 -2.99
N TRP A 245 2.56 -15.93 -4.08
CA TRP A 245 1.73 -15.06 -4.92
C TRP A 245 0.66 -15.83 -5.71
N HIS A 246 0.95 -17.05 -6.16
CA HIS A 246 -0.07 -17.90 -6.75
C HIS A 246 -1.17 -18.29 -5.74
N ASN A 247 -0.91 -18.30 -4.43
CA ASN A 247 -1.96 -18.55 -3.44
C ASN A 247 -3.01 -17.42 -3.41
N PHE A 248 -2.61 -16.16 -3.59
CA PHE A 248 -3.58 -15.06 -3.73
C PHE A 248 -4.50 -15.31 -4.94
N ASP A 249 -3.91 -15.66 -6.07
CA ASP A 249 -4.67 -15.99 -7.26
C ASP A 249 -5.59 -17.19 -7.05
N ASN A 250 -5.07 -18.30 -6.54
CA ASN A 250 -5.80 -19.55 -6.39
C ASN A 250 -7.03 -19.42 -5.48
N ASN A 251 -7.04 -18.43 -4.60
CA ASN A 251 -8.13 -18.18 -3.65
C ASN A 251 -9.02 -17.00 -4.04
N CYS A 252 -9.17 -16.75 -5.33
CA CYS A 252 -9.99 -15.69 -5.92
C CYS A 252 -11.42 -15.59 -5.35
N GLU A 253 -12.06 -16.73 -5.06
CA GLU A 253 -13.42 -16.75 -4.51
C GLU A 253 -13.51 -16.12 -3.11
N LEU A 254 -12.45 -16.23 -2.31
CA LEU A 254 -12.39 -15.56 -1.01
C LEU A 254 -12.39 -14.03 -1.18
N PHE A 255 -11.61 -13.52 -2.14
CA PHE A 255 -11.57 -12.09 -2.44
C PHE A 255 -12.91 -11.56 -2.98
N LYS A 256 -13.65 -12.36 -3.77
CA LYS A 256 -15.02 -12.01 -4.19
C LYS A 256 -15.98 -11.99 -3.00
N GLN A 257 -15.98 -13.06 -2.20
CA GLN A 257 -16.86 -13.23 -1.06
C GLN A 257 -16.72 -12.07 -0.08
N TYR A 258 -15.48 -11.70 0.25
CA TYR A 258 -15.20 -10.61 1.19
C TYR A 258 -14.99 -9.27 0.51
N GLN A 259 -15.20 -9.16 -0.81
CA GLN A 259 -15.09 -7.89 -1.51
C GLN A 259 -13.77 -7.16 -1.23
N THR A 260 -12.65 -7.87 -1.40
CA THR A 260 -11.31 -7.39 -1.03
C THR A 260 -10.39 -7.37 -2.24
N GLY A 261 -9.75 -6.23 -2.47
CA GLY A 261 -8.66 -6.10 -3.45
C GLY A 261 -7.30 -6.24 -2.77
N TRP A 262 -6.25 -6.51 -3.53
CA TRP A 262 -4.89 -6.64 -2.99
C TRP A 262 -3.82 -6.05 -3.91
N PHE A 263 -2.75 -5.61 -3.29
CA PHE A 263 -1.52 -5.15 -3.93
C PHE A 263 -0.39 -6.12 -3.65
N LEU A 264 0.48 -6.29 -4.64
CA LEU A 264 1.76 -6.96 -4.46
C LEU A 264 2.77 -5.94 -3.96
N HIS A 265 3.39 -6.20 -2.80
CA HIS A 265 4.54 -5.44 -2.33
C HIS A 265 5.83 -6.22 -2.68
N ALA A 266 6.69 -5.74 -3.59
CA ALA A 266 6.63 -4.45 -4.31
C ALA A 266 6.98 -4.54 -5.80
N TRP A 267 6.76 -3.44 -6.54
CA TRP A 267 7.17 -3.34 -7.94
C TRP A 267 8.70 -3.39 -8.10
N ALA A 268 9.42 -2.56 -7.35
CA ALA A 268 10.88 -2.41 -7.35
C ALA A 268 11.32 -1.65 -6.09
N MET A 269 12.62 -1.62 -5.77
CA MET A 269 13.27 -0.88 -4.66
C MET A 269 13.07 -1.46 -3.25
N GLU A 270 12.48 -2.65 -3.13
CA GLU A 270 12.31 -3.40 -1.86
C GLU A 270 13.15 -4.68 -1.82
N SER A 271 14.25 -4.70 -2.58
CA SER A 271 15.25 -5.77 -2.58
C SER A 271 14.64 -7.12 -2.97
N THR A 272 14.66 -8.11 -2.07
CA THR A 272 14.22 -9.48 -2.37
C THR A 272 12.69 -9.61 -2.42
N PHE A 273 11.94 -8.54 -2.17
CA PHE A 273 10.48 -8.51 -2.35
C PHE A 273 10.03 -8.08 -3.76
N ASP A 274 10.96 -7.56 -4.57
CA ASP A 274 10.64 -6.94 -5.84
C ASP A 274 10.11 -7.93 -6.89
N MET A 275 9.07 -7.50 -7.61
CA MET A 275 8.60 -8.18 -8.81
C MET A 275 9.55 -7.92 -9.99
N VAL A 276 10.07 -6.71 -10.13
CA VAL A 276 11.03 -6.34 -11.18
C VAL A 276 12.45 -6.58 -10.66
N LYS A 277 13.24 -7.33 -11.42
CA LYS A 277 14.66 -7.54 -11.14
C LYS A 277 15.52 -6.44 -11.73
N ASP A 278 16.77 -6.36 -11.31
CA ASP A 278 17.78 -5.42 -11.82
C ASP A 278 17.95 -5.46 -13.34
N ASP A 279 17.75 -6.63 -13.97
CA ASP A 279 17.83 -6.80 -15.43
C ASP A 279 16.55 -6.39 -16.18
N GLY A 280 15.54 -5.90 -15.46
CA GLY A 280 14.23 -5.52 -15.96
C GLY A 280 13.27 -6.68 -16.21
N SER A 281 13.69 -7.93 -15.97
CA SER A 281 12.82 -9.11 -16.03
C SER A 281 11.96 -9.23 -14.76
N TYR A 282 11.06 -10.21 -14.75
CA TYR A 282 10.14 -10.43 -13.63
C TYR A 282 10.53 -11.64 -12.78
N GLU A 283 10.29 -11.53 -11.49
CA GLU A 283 10.48 -12.59 -10.50
C GLU A 283 9.59 -13.80 -10.82
N ILE A 284 8.35 -13.55 -11.22
CA ILE A 284 7.43 -14.58 -11.73
C ILE A 284 7.16 -14.33 -13.22
N PRO A 285 7.97 -14.88 -14.13
CA PRO A 285 7.81 -14.61 -15.56
C PRO A 285 6.48 -15.15 -16.10
N ASN A 286 5.83 -14.36 -16.95
CA ASN A 286 4.56 -14.68 -17.62
C ASN A 286 3.35 -14.90 -16.68
N TRP A 287 3.46 -14.59 -15.39
CA TRP A 287 2.33 -14.65 -14.49
C TRP A 287 1.35 -13.50 -14.73
N LYS A 288 0.06 -13.82 -14.74
CA LYS A 288 -1.05 -12.88 -14.95
C LYS A 288 -1.99 -12.97 -13.76
N PRO A 289 -1.78 -12.15 -12.71
CA PRO A 289 -2.62 -12.18 -11.53
C PRO A 289 -4.09 -11.93 -11.86
N ARG A 290 -4.98 -12.62 -11.15
CA ARG A 290 -6.41 -12.62 -11.47
C ARG A 290 -7.11 -11.45 -10.80
N ARG A 291 -7.91 -10.74 -11.60
CA ARG A 291 -9.03 -9.97 -11.08
C ARG A 291 -10.17 -10.92 -10.79
N CYS A 292 -10.69 -10.79 -9.58
CA CYS A 292 -11.81 -11.52 -9.03
C CYS A 292 -13.05 -10.61 -9.08
#